data_AF-A0A4Y7TTI0-F1
#
_entry.id   AF-A0A4Y7TTI0-F1
#
_cell.length_a   1.000
_cell.length_b   1.000
_cell.length_c   1.000
_cell.angle_alpha   90.00
_cell.angle_beta   90.00
_cell.angle_gamma   90.00
#
_symmetry.space_group_name_H-M   'P 1'
#
loop_
_entity.id
_entity.type
_entity.pdbx_description
1 polymer ?
#
loop_
_entity_poly.entity_id
_entity_poly.type
_entity_poly.pdbx_seq_one_letter_code
_entity_poly.pdbx_strand_id
1 'polypeptide(L)'
;KTGCWLLVAAQHITAVNGVVHYISPRLRAEAPQEVSDIMNDVHDLIDDLREARRAEALKLQRELRDLQAHYHRAQEELQMYRARDQAASHSPAA
;
A
#
# COMPACT_ATOMS: atom_id res chain seq x y z
N LYS A 1 34.97 13.38 -22.14
CA LYS A 1 34.60 12.26 -21.24
C LYS A 1 34.35 12.85 -19.86
N THR A 2 33.13 12.76 -19.33
CA THR A 2 32.85 13.09 -17.94
C THR A 2 33.46 11.99 -17.07
N GLY A 3 34.28 12.35 -16.09
CA GLY A 3 35.04 11.40 -15.26
C GLY A 3 34.21 10.70 -14.19
N CYS A 4 32.89 10.61 -14.34
CA CYS A 4 31.98 10.15 -13.29
C CYS A 4 31.69 8.63 -13.36
N TRP A 5 31.30 8.10 -12.22
CA TRP A 5 30.68 6.79 -12.09
C TRP A 5 29.17 6.93 -12.27
N LEU A 6 28.54 5.95 -12.93
CA LEU A 6 27.11 5.92 -13.15
C LEU A 6 26.56 4.55 -12.77
N LEU A 7 25.51 4.58 -11.96
CA LEU A 7 24.69 3.44 -11.58
C LEU A 7 23.24 3.82 -11.80
N VAL A 8 22.49 2.97 -12.50
CA VAL A 8 21.05 3.10 -12.67
C VAL A 8 20.44 1.77 -12.33
N ALA A 9 19.52 1.74 -11.37
CA ALA A 9 18.81 0.56 -10.93
C ALA A 9 17.30 0.82 -10.98
N ALA A 10 16.54 -0.14 -11.49
CA ALA A 10 15.09 -0.06 -11.58
C ALA A 10 14.46 -1.43 -11.29
N GLN A 11 13.44 -1.44 -10.44
CA GLN A 11 12.60 -2.62 -10.21
C GLN A 11 11.14 -2.22 -10.37
N HIS A 12 10.40 -3.04 -11.09
CA HIS A 12 8.96 -2.87 -11.18
C HIS A 12 8.29 -3.40 -9.91
N ILE A 13 7.26 -2.69 -9.41
CA ILE A 13 6.65 -2.95 -8.09
C ILE A 13 5.97 -4.33 -7.98
N THR A 14 5.67 -4.94 -9.13
CA THR A 14 5.06 -6.27 -9.23
C THR A 14 6.01 -7.32 -9.78
N ALA A 15 7.23 -6.94 -10.16
CA ALA A 15 8.20 -7.92 -10.65
C ALA A 15 8.56 -8.89 -9.53
N VAL A 16 8.47 -10.18 -9.84
CA VAL A 16 8.95 -11.27 -8.97
C VAL A 16 10.45 -11.48 -9.19
N ASN A 17 10.97 -11.07 -10.35
CA ASN A 17 12.35 -11.27 -10.76
C ASN A 17 13.14 -9.95 -10.63
N GLY A 18 14.44 -10.08 -10.37
CA GLY A 18 15.31 -9.05 -9.80
C GLY A 18 15.46 -7.72 -10.56
N VAL A 19 16.11 -6.78 -9.88
CA VAL A 19 16.38 -5.40 -10.31
C VAL A 19 17.12 -5.37 -11.66
N VAL A 20 16.60 -4.61 -12.63
CA VAL A 20 17.31 -4.27 -13.86
C VAL A 20 18.28 -3.15 -13.56
N HIS A 21 19.55 -3.32 -13.89
CA HIS A 21 20.57 -2.32 -13.60
C HIS A 21 21.55 -2.09 -14.76
N TYR A 22 22.04 -0.87 -14.84
CA TYR A 22 23.17 -0.46 -15.66
C TYR A 22 24.27 0.07 -14.74
N ILE A 23 25.49 -0.42 -14.95
CA ILE A 23 26.70 0.01 -14.25
C ILE A 23 27.69 0.45 -15.31
N SER A 24 28.27 1.64 -15.17
CA SER A 24 29.28 2.10 -16.11
C SER A 24 30.51 1.18 -16.09
N PRO A 25 31.19 0.95 -17.23
CA PRO A 25 32.33 0.03 -17.28
C PRO A 25 33.45 0.39 -16.29
N ARG A 26 33.64 1.69 -16.05
CA ARG A 26 34.64 2.20 -15.11
C ARG A 26 34.29 1.84 -13.66
N LEU A 27 33.04 2.07 -13.27
CA LEU A 27 32.57 1.72 -11.92
C LEU A 27 32.65 0.21 -11.68
N ARG A 28 32.30 -0.60 -12.68
CA ARG A 28 32.43 -2.07 -12.62
C ARG A 28 33.87 -2.54 -12.43
N ALA A 29 34.84 -1.84 -13.01
CA ALA A 29 36.26 -2.19 -12.92
C ALA A 29 36.90 -1.69 -11.62
N GLU A 30 36.51 -0.50 -11.14
CA GLU A 30 37.15 0.16 -10.00
C GLU A 30 36.54 -0.25 -8.64
N ALA A 31 35.26 -0.62 -8.61
CA ALA A 31 34.54 -0.90 -7.36
C ALA A 31 33.48 -2.02 -7.53
N PRO A 32 33.87 -3.24 -7.95
CA PRO A 32 32.91 -4.32 -8.22
C PRO A 32 32.16 -4.79 -6.97
N GLN A 33 32.82 -4.78 -5.80
CA GLN A 33 32.22 -5.27 -4.56
C GLN A 33 31.20 -4.27 -4.03
N GLU A 34 31.56 -2.99 -4.00
CA GLU A 34 30.71 -1.89 -3.55
C GLU A 34 29.45 -1.81 -4.41
N VAL A 35 29.57 -2.02 -5.72
CA VAL A 35 28.40 -2.11 -6.61
C VAL A 35 27.52 -3.30 -6.25
N SER A 36 28.10 -4.46 -5.96
CA SER A 36 27.33 -5.63 -5.54
C SER A 36 26.56 -5.34 -4.24
N ASP A 37 27.23 -4.73 -3.26
CA ASP A 37 26.64 -4.41 -1.97
C ASP A 37 25.48 -3.41 -2.14
N ILE A 38 25.69 -2.33 -2.93
CA ILE A 38 24.62 -1.37 -3.25
C ILE A 38 23.43 -2.05 -3.93
N MET A 39 23.67 -2.99 -4.84
CA MET A 39 22.57 -3.68 -5.54
C MET A 39 21.78 -4.60 -4.61
N ASN A 40 22.44 -5.21 -3.62
CA ASN A 40 21.77 -5.99 -2.58
C ASN A 40 20.95 -5.08 -1.65
N ASP A 41 21.52 -3.96 -1.20
CA ASP A 41 20.79 -2.99 -0.37
C ASP A 41 19.56 -2.43 -1.08
N VAL A 42 19.66 -2.15 -2.38
CA VAL A 42 18.53 -1.70 -3.20
C VAL A 42 17.47 -2.80 -3.32
N HIS A 43 17.89 -4.06 -3.45
CA HIS A 43 16.96 -5.18 -3.50
C HIS A 43 16.17 -5.33 -2.20
N ASP A 44 16.88 -5.35 -1.07
CA ASP A 44 16.28 -5.49 0.27
C ASP A 44 15.32 -4.32 0.56
N LEU A 45 15.72 -3.09 0.24
CA LEU A 45 14.88 -1.91 0.39
C LEU A 45 13.56 -2.03 -0.39
N ILE A 46 13.60 -2.56 -1.62
CA ILE A 46 12.41 -2.69 -2.46
C ILE A 46 11.48 -3.78 -1.91
N ASP A 47 12.04 -4.86 -1.38
CA ASP A 47 11.26 -5.91 -0.74
C ASP A 47 10.58 -5.41 0.54
N ASP A 48 11.29 -4.63 1.36
CA ASP A 48 10.73 -3.97 2.55
C ASP A 48 9.58 -3.01 2.19
N LEU A 49 9.77 -2.18 1.16
CA LEU A 49 8.73 -1.27 0.68
C LEU A 49 7.51 -2.03 0.15
N ARG A 50 7.73 -3.18 -0.51
CA ARG A 50 6.64 -4.02 -1.01
C ARG A 50 5.84 -4.61 0.14
N GLU A 51 6.50 -5.08 1.19
CA GLU A 51 5.84 -5.65 2.35
C GLU A 51 5.10 -4.58 3.17
N ALA A 52 5.71 -3.42 3.37
CA ALA A 52 5.05 -2.27 4.00
C ALA A 52 3.77 -1.87 3.25
N ARG A 53 3.81 -1.84 1.91
CA ARG A 53 2.63 -1.56 1.08
C ARG A 53 1.53 -2.61 1.22
N ARG A 54 1.89 -3.90 1.35
CA ARG A 54 0.91 -4.97 1.60
C ARG A 54 0.26 -4.80 2.98
N ALA A 55 1.05 -4.50 4.00
CA ALA A 55 0.56 -4.26 5.35
C ALA A 55 -0.42 -3.07 5.40
N GLU A 56 -0.08 -1.98 4.71
CA GLU A 56 -0.96 -0.81 4.58
C GLU A 56 -2.27 -1.14 3.86
N ALA A 57 -2.20 -1.89 2.75
CA ALA A 57 -3.40 -2.33 2.03
C ALA A 57 -4.32 -3.19 2.91
N LEU A 58 -3.75 -4.10 3.72
CA LEU A 58 -4.51 -4.90 4.67
C LEU A 58 -5.13 -4.05 5.78
N LYS A 59 -4.41 -3.04 6.29
CA LYS A 59 -4.94 -2.10 7.29
C LYS A 59 -6.13 -1.32 6.72
N LEU A 60 -5.98 -0.74 5.54
CA LEU A 60 -7.07 -0.01 4.87
C LEU A 60 -8.29 -0.91 4.61
N GLN A 61 -8.07 -2.16 4.24
CA GLN A 61 -9.16 -3.12 4.04
C GLN A 61 -9.92 -3.42 5.33
N ARG A 62 -9.24 -3.45 6.49
CA ARG A 62 -9.89 -3.62 7.80
C ARG A 62 -10.71 -2.39 8.17
N GLU A 63 -10.11 -1.21 8.03
CA GLU A 63 -10.80 0.07 8.31
C GLU A 63 -12.07 0.23 7.46
N LEU A 64 -12.01 -0.14 6.17
CA LEU A 64 -13.19 -0.13 5.30
C LEU A 64 -14.28 -1.08 5.78
N ARG A 65 -13.93 -2.30 6.23
CA ARG A 65 -14.92 -3.25 6.77
C ARG A 65 -15.57 -2.72 8.04
N ASP A 66 -14.77 -2.17 8.95
CA ASP A 66 -15.28 -1.62 10.21
C ASP A 66 -16.23 -0.45 9.94
N LEU A 67 -15.83 0.46 9.04
CA LEU A 67 -16.67 1.60 8.67
C LEU A 67 -17.96 1.17 7.98
N GLN A 68 -17.92 0.16 7.10
CA GLN A 68 -19.12 -0.44 6.51
C GLN A 68 -20.04 -1.04 7.57
N ALA A 69 -19.50 -1.77 8.55
CA ALA A 69 -20.28 -2.35 9.63
C ALA A 69 -20.92 -1.27 10.54
N HIS A 70 -20.23 -0.15 10.76
CA HIS A 70 -20.79 1.00 11.48
C HIS A 70 -21.89 1.69 10.67
N TYR A 71 -21.68 1.88 9.37
CA TYR A 71 -22.67 2.46 8.48
C TYR A 71 -23.95 1.64 8.43
N HIS A 72 -23.85 0.31 8.29
CA HIS A 72 -25.01 -0.58 8.29
C HIS A 72 -25.78 -0.51 9.61
N ARG A 73 -25.09 -0.55 10.76
CA ARG A 73 -25.74 -0.40 12.08
C ARG A 73 -26.47 0.94 12.21
N ALA A 74 -25.83 2.04 11.82
CA ALA A 74 -26.44 3.36 11.86
C ALA A 74 -27.66 3.47 10.92
N GLN A 75 -27.60 2.82 9.74
CA GLN A 75 -28.76 2.75 8.84
C GLN A 75 -29.93 1.96 9.45
N GLU A 76 -29.66 0.82 10.07
CA GLU A 76 -30.67 0.01 10.74
C GLU A 76 -31.33 0.78 11.90
N GLU A 77 -30.54 1.47 12.73
CA GLU A 77 -31.05 2.34 13.78
C GLU A 77 -31.94 3.44 13.22
N LEU A 78 -31.50 4.15 12.17
CA LEU A 78 -32.28 5.20 11.52
C LEU A 78 -33.62 4.66 10.97
N GLN A 79 -33.61 3.47 10.39
CA GLN A 79 -34.83 2.81 9.90
C GLN A 79 -35.77 2.48 11.05
N MET A 80 -35.24 1.97 12.17
CA MET A 80 -36.05 1.69 13.37
C MET A 80 -36.66 2.95 13.97
N TYR A 81 -35.89 4.05 14.09
CA TYR A 81 -36.43 5.33 14.56
C TYR A 81 -37.55 5.85 13.65
N ARG A 82 -37.34 5.83 12.32
CA ARG A 82 -38.36 6.23 11.34
C ARG A 82 -39.64 5.39 11.44
N ALA A 83 -39.50 4.07 11.59
CA ALA A 83 -40.65 3.17 11.74
C ALA A 83 -41.43 3.45 13.04
N ARG A 84 -40.72 3.74 14.14
CA ARG A 84 -41.33 4.11 15.43
C ARG A 84 -42.10 5.43 15.34
N ASP A 85 -41.53 6.45 14.71
CA ASP A 85 -42.19 7.75 14.51
C ASP A 85 -43.44 7.62 13.61
N GLN A 86 -43.37 6.77 12.57
CA GLN A 86 -44.52 6.47 11.72
C GLN A 86 -45.63 5.73 12.48
N ALA A 87 -45.28 4.78 13.36
CA ALA A 87 -46.26 4.07 14.19
C ALA A 87 -46.91 4.99 15.24
N ALA A 88 -46.15 5.89 15.85
CA ALA A 88 -46.66 6.86 16.81
C ALA A 88 -47.61 7.88 16.17
N SER A 89 -47.37 8.27 14.92
CA SER A 89 -48.25 9.18 14.17
C SER A 89 -49.54 8.55 13.64
N HIS A 90 -49.64 7.21 13.59
CA HIS A 90 -50.83 6.47 13.15
C HIS A 90 -51.68 5.89 14.30
N SER A 91 -51.35 6.14 15.57
CA SER A 91 -52.18 5.76 16.71
C SER A 91 -53.19 6.88 16.99
N PRO A 92 -54.50 6.71 16.66
CA PRO A 92 -55.49 7.74 16.90
C PRO A 92 -55.75 7.85 18.40
N ALA A 93 -55.76 9.09 18.91
CA ALA A 93 -56.15 9.39 20.28
C ALA A 93 -57.56 8.83 20.53
N ALA A 94 -57.65 7.87 21.45
CA ALA A 94 -58.91 7.30 21.93
C ALA A 94 -59.66 8.28 22.83
#